data_AF-A0A7R9JJY0-F1
#
_entry.id   AF-A0A7R9JJY0-F1
#
_cell.length_a   1.000
_cell.length_b   1.000
_cell.length_c   1.000
_cell.angle_alpha   90.00
_cell.angle_beta   90.00
_cell.angle_gamma   90.00
#
_symmetry.space_group_name_H-M   'P 1'
#
loop_
_entity.id
_entity.type
_entity.pdbx_description
1 polymer ?
#
loop_
_entity_poly.entity_id
_entity_poly.type
_entity_poly.pdbx_seq_one_letter_code
_entity_poly.pdbx_strand_id
1 'polypeptide(L)'
;LSRVKVKFLDTVIRVEHVPKDSNSGVGLEIRIKNLDYFDEAGTDPPAPSTPEAHLQQGDKMYQVAAFTTKKFYLKGIILYTDEFPSKARTFSRSVMTMSASSTPDSKNSDNLNTAPVTPSSSSPPSDPLPHSNLSTEANPILFGKLNGCQEVRLRLKQSEVVVGPKVDIEVNLGSLTMFLSPRQVHVLLELL
;
A
#
# COMPACT_ATOMS: atom_id res chain seq x y z
N LEU A 1 -20.71 3.16 5.58
CA LEU A 1 -20.21 1.84 5.15
C LEU A 1 -20.25 0.92 6.35
N SER A 2 -20.89 -0.23 6.16
CA SER A 2 -21.28 -1.21 7.17
C SER A 2 -20.07 -1.96 7.74
N ARG A 3 -20.27 -2.58 8.90
CA ARG A 3 -19.28 -3.37 9.64
C ARG A 3 -18.71 -4.47 8.73
N VAL A 4 -17.45 -4.35 8.35
CA VAL A 4 -16.76 -5.30 7.46
C VAL A 4 -15.64 -5.97 8.24
N LYS A 5 -15.47 -7.28 8.01
CA LYS A 5 -14.32 -8.05 8.46
C LYS A 5 -13.61 -8.63 7.24
N VAL A 6 -12.33 -8.33 7.09
CA VAL A 6 -11.49 -8.85 6.00
C VAL A 6 -10.31 -9.60 6.60
N LYS A 7 -9.92 -10.70 5.97
CA LYS A 7 -8.72 -11.44 6.33
C LYS A 7 -7.80 -11.54 5.13
N PHE A 8 -6.55 -11.13 5.30
CA PHE A 8 -5.47 -11.31 4.35
C PHE A 8 -4.52 -12.38 4.88
N LEU A 9 -4.12 -13.30 4.01
CA LEU A 9 -3.17 -14.36 4.31
C LEU A 9 -1.90 -14.13 3.49
N ASP A 10 -0.76 -14.50 4.07
CA ASP A 10 0.55 -14.49 3.39
C ASP A 10 0.82 -13.17 2.64
N THR A 11 0.53 -12.06 3.30
CA THR A 11 0.67 -10.72 2.74
C THR A 11 2.14 -10.32 2.74
N VAL A 12 2.61 -9.78 1.62
CA VAL A 12 3.95 -9.20 1.50
C VAL A 12 3.81 -7.71 1.19
N ILE A 13 4.39 -6.88 2.04
CA ILE A 13 4.49 -5.44 1.84
C ILE A 13 5.96 -5.12 1.60
N ARG A 14 6.27 -4.56 0.43
CA ARG A 14 7.63 -4.19 0.06
C ARG A 14 7.73 -2.69 -0.19
N VAL A 15 8.69 -2.05 0.45
CA VAL A 15 9.04 -0.64 0.27
C VAL A 15 10.41 -0.58 -0.38
N GLU A 16 10.49 0.08 -1.52
CA GLU A 16 11.72 0.21 -2.31
C GLU A 16 12.12 1.68 -2.44
N HIS A 17 13.37 1.99 -2.10
CA HIS A 17 13.99 3.29 -2.31
C HIS A 17 15.19 3.14 -3.25
N VAL A 18 15.26 3.99 -4.26
CA VAL A 18 16.45 4.15 -5.10
C VAL A 18 16.85 5.62 -5.00
N PRO A 19 18.00 5.94 -4.36
CA PRO A 19 18.50 7.30 -4.31
C PRO A 19 18.71 7.87 -5.72
N LYS A 20 18.61 9.19 -5.87
CA LYS A 20 18.87 9.84 -7.16
C LYS A 20 20.29 9.52 -7.62
N ASP A 21 20.44 9.21 -8.91
CA ASP A 21 21.71 8.90 -9.56
C ASP A 21 22.45 7.66 -9.00
N SER A 22 21.79 6.86 -8.16
CA SER A 22 22.34 5.60 -7.66
C SER A 22 22.13 4.44 -8.63
N ASN A 23 23.12 3.56 -8.68
CA ASN A 23 23.06 2.29 -9.43
C ASN A 23 22.44 1.15 -8.61
N SER A 24 22.14 1.39 -7.33
CA SER A 24 21.50 0.44 -6.41
C SER A 24 20.36 1.10 -5.63
N GLY A 25 19.39 0.29 -5.23
CA GLY A 25 18.33 0.64 -4.30
C GLY A 25 18.31 -0.29 -3.10
N VAL A 26 17.55 0.13 -2.10
CA VAL A 26 17.33 -0.58 -0.84
C VAL A 26 15.87 -0.97 -0.70
N GLY A 27 15.64 -2.20 -0.25
CA GLY A 27 14.32 -2.80 -0.04
C GLY A 27 14.08 -3.09 1.43
N LEU A 28 12.89 -2.77 1.92
CA LEU A 28 12.31 -3.27 3.16
C LEU A 28 11.11 -4.13 2.83
N GLU A 29 11.14 -5.39 3.27
CA GLU A 29 10.06 -6.34 3.04
C GLU A 29 9.48 -6.82 4.37
N ILE A 30 8.16 -6.68 4.50
CA ILE A 30 7.37 -7.10 5.64
C ILE A 30 6.46 -8.24 5.18
N ARG A 31 6.73 -9.46 5.65
CA ARG A 31 5.88 -10.62 5.42
C ARG A 31 4.96 -10.83 6.60
N ILE A 32 3.66 -10.94 6.37
CA ILE A 32 2.62 -11.08 7.39
C ILE A 32 1.80 -12.33 7.07
N LYS A 33 1.88 -13.35 7.93
CA LYS A 33 1.12 -14.60 7.72
C LYS A 33 -0.39 -14.40 7.82
N ASN A 34 -0.84 -13.63 8.81
CA ASN A 34 -2.26 -13.32 8.99
C ASN A 34 -2.42 -11.84 9.31
N LEU A 35 -3.26 -11.16 8.53
CA LEU A 35 -3.70 -9.79 8.77
C LEU A 35 -5.23 -9.78 8.76
N ASP A 36 -5.83 -9.63 9.93
CA ASP A 36 -7.27 -9.44 10.07
C ASP A 36 -7.58 -7.94 10.19
N TYR A 37 -8.61 -7.48 9.48
CA TYR A 37 -9.14 -6.13 9.53
C TYR A 37 -10.61 -6.16 9.96
N PHE A 38 -11.00 -5.25 10.85
CA PHE A 38 -12.37 -5.07 11.32
C PHE A 38 -12.74 -3.58 11.28
N ASP A 39 -13.89 -3.26 10.68
CA ASP A 39 -14.52 -1.95 10.74
C ASP A 39 -15.71 -2.00 11.70
N GLU A 40 -15.64 -1.28 12.82
CA GLU A 40 -16.76 -1.02 13.71
C GLU A 40 -17.21 0.43 13.52
N ALA A 41 -18.34 0.62 12.85
CA ALA A 41 -19.08 1.87 12.85
C ALA A 41 -20.22 1.79 13.89
N GLY A 42 -20.32 2.80 14.77
CA GLY A 42 -21.53 3.07 15.56
C GLY A 42 -21.72 2.26 16.83
N THR A 43 -20.76 2.31 17.75
CA THR A 43 -20.93 1.87 19.15
C THR A 43 -20.76 3.03 20.13
N ASP A 44 -21.10 4.26 19.72
CA ASP A 44 -21.15 5.36 20.67
C ASP A 44 -22.31 5.13 21.65
N PRO A 45 -22.07 5.18 22.96
CA PRO A 45 -23.18 5.27 23.91
C PRO A 45 -23.99 6.54 23.58
N PRO A 46 -25.32 6.51 23.70
CA PRO A 46 -26.09 7.74 23.60
C PRO A 46 -25.51 8.75 24.57
N ALA A 47 -25.19 9.95 24.09
CA ALA A 47 -24.85 11.07 24.97
C ALA A 47 -25.92 11.14 26.08
N PRO A 48 -25.56 11.42 27.35
CA PRO A 48 -26.53 11.47 28.43
C PRO A 48 -27.61 12.49 28.05
N SER A 49 -28.79 11.98 27.72
CA SER A 49 -29.97 12.77 27.40
C SER A 49 -30.33 13.55 28.64
N THR A 50 -30.30 14.88 28.54
CA THR A 50 -30.98 15.77 29.48
C THR A 50 -32.43 15.29 29.58
N PRO A 51 -32.96 15.06 30.79
CA PRO A 51 -34.26 14.41 30.95
C PRO A 51 -35.36 15.45 30.80
N GLU A 52 -35.75 15.80 29.58
CA GLU A 52 -37.01 16.53 29.33
C GLU A 52 -37.35 16.55 27.83
N ALA A 53 -38.13 15.57 27.38
CA ALA A 53 -39.21 15.71 26.40
C ALA A 53 -39.80 14.33 26.07
N HIS A 54 -41.01 14.09 26.54
CA HIS A 54 -41.83 12.96 26.14
C HIS A 54 -42.33 13.12 24.69
N LEU A 55 -42.68 11.96 24.10
CA LEU A 55 -43.49 11.72 22.91
C LEU A 55 -42.75 11.87 21.57
N GLN A 56 -42.40 10.75 20.92
CA GLN A 56 -43.20 10.23 19.80
C GLN A 56 -42.58 8.95 19.19
N GLN A 57 -43.54 8.18 18.69
CA GLN A 57 -43.50 6.87 18.09
C GLN A 57 -42.68 6.82 16.79
N GLY A 58 -41.91 5.74 16.62
CA GLY A 58 -41.69 5.12 15.32
C GLY A 58 -40.88 5.91 14.30
N ASP A 59 -39.58 6.08 14.53
CA ASP A 59 -38.65 6.15 13.41
C ASP A 59 -37.33 5.49 13.82
N LYS A 60 -36.85 4.52 13.02
CA LYS A 60 -35.49 4.00 13.16
C LYS A 60 -34.55 5.09 12.69
N MET A 61 -34.39 6.14 13.50
CA MET A 61 -33.51 7.25 13.24
C MET A 61 -32.10 6.67 13.13
N TYR A 62 -31.58 6.70 11.91
CA TYR A 62 -30.24 6.22 11.60
C TYR A 62 -29.25 7.18 12.27
N GLN A 63 -28.86 6.85 13.50
CA GLN A 63 -27.87 7.63 14.23
C GLN A 63 -26.51 7.42 13.55
N VAL A 64 -26.02 8.45 12.88
CA VAL A 64 -24.67 8.44 12.29
C VAL A 64 -23.68 8.38 13.45
N ALA A 65 -22.84 7.34 13.44
CA ALA A 65 -21.77 7.19 14.42
C ALA A 65 -20.88 8.43 14.43
N ALA A 66 -20.56 8.98 15.61
CA ALA A 66 -19.64 10.10 15.66
C ALA A 66 -18.20 9.67 15.39
N PHE A 67 -17.90 8.38 15.54
CA PHE A 67 -16.61 7.77 15.25
C PHE A 67 -16.71 6.48 14.41
N THR A 68 -15.67 6.20 13.61
CA THR A 68 -15.39 4.85 13.07
C THR A 68 -14.13 4.31 13.72
N THR A 69 -14.15 3.03 14.07
CA THR A 69 -13.01 2.32 14.63
C THR A 69 -12.58 1.23 13.68
N LYS A 70 -11.31 1.30 13.26
CA LYS A 70 -10.65 0.36 12.37
C LYS A 70 -9.62 -0.41 13.17
N LYS A 71 -9.80 -1.72 13.30
CA LYS A 71 -8.88 -2.61 14.04
C LYS A 71 -8.14 -3.51 13.06
N PHE A 72 -6.83 -3.61 13.23
CA PHE A 72 -5.97 -4.52 12.49
C PHE A 72 -5.28 -5.46 13.46
N TYR A 73 -5.29 -6.76 13.18
CA TYR A 73 -4.58 -7.77 13.94
C TYR A 73 -3.60 -8.50 13.04
N LEU A 74 -2.31 -8.37 13.33
CA LEU A 74 -1.24 -8.94 12.53
C LEU A 74 -0.54 -10.06 13.31
N LYS A 75 -0.33 -11.21 12.68
CA LYS A 75 0.40 -12.35 13.27
C LYS A 75 1.42 -12.91 12.29
N GLY A 76 2.52 -13.42 12.85
CA GLY A 76 3.61 -14.03 12.09
C GLY A 76 4.30 -13.02 11.19
N ILE A 77 4.64 -11.84 11.73
CA ILE A 77 5.36 -10.80 10.99
C ILE A 77 6.84 -11.12 10.97
N ILE A 78 7.42 -11.07 9.78
CA ILE A 78 8.84 -11.27 9.53
C ILE A 78 9.35 -10.11 8.68
N LEU A 79 10.50 -9.54 9.06
CA LEU A 79 11.10 -8.36 8.45
C LEU A 79 12.39 -8.74 7.73
N TYR A 80 12.50 -8.33 6.48
CA TYR A 80 13.67 -8.54 5.65
C TYR A 80 14.14 -7.25 4.99
N THR A 81 15.41 -7.25 4.58
CA THR A 81 15.99 -6.16 3.81
C THR A 81 16.95 -6.70 2.75
N ASP A 82 17.02 -6.01 1.62
CA ASP A 82 17.93 -6.33 0.52
C ASP A 82 18.40 -5.06 -0.17
N GLU A 83 19.48 -5.23 -0.94
CA GLU A 83 19.93 -4.26 -1.92
C GLU A 83 19.71 -4.85 -3.31
N PHE A 84 19.26 -4.03 -4.24
CA PHE A 84 18.98 -4.45 -5.60
C PHE A 84 19.51 -3.43 -6.61
N PRO A 85 19.87 -3.83 -7.85
CA PRO A 85 20.25 -2.88 -8.88
C PRO A 85 19.13 -1.89 -9.19
N SER A 86 19.41 -0.60 -9.38
CA SER A 86 18.37 0.42 -9.61
C SER A 86 17.44 0.11 -10.79
N LYS A 87 17.96 -0.53 -11.83
CA LYS A 87 17.21 -1.05 -13.00
C LYS A 87 16.20 -2.16 -12.68
N ALA A 88 16.35 -2.83 -11.54
CA ALA A 88 15.46 -3.89 -11.06
C ALA A 88 14.34 -3.36 -10.15
N ARG A 89 14.26 -2.05 -9.93
CA ARG A 89 13.19 -1.43 -9.15
C ARG A 89 11.81 -1.83 -9.71
N THR A 90 10.90 -2.15 -8.82
CA THR A 90 9.51 -2.44 -9.16
C THR A 90 8.82 -1.16 -9.64
N PHE A 91 8.35 -1.16 -10.90
CA PHE A 91 7.54 -0.07 -11.46
C PHE A 91 6.14 -0.57 -11.82
N SER A 92 5.13 0.31 -11.66
CA SER A 92 3.81 0.05 -12.23
C SER A 92 3.90 -0.03 -13.75
N ARG A 93 3.16 -0.97 -14.35
CA ARG A 93 3.05 -1.13 -15.81
C ARG A 93 2.63 0.17 -16.51
N SER A 94 1.81 1.01 -15.87
CA SER A 94 1.37 2.30 -16.39
C SER A 94 2.49 3.36 -16.48
N VAL A 95 3.53 3.23 -15.67
CA VAL A 95 4.68 4.15 -15.65
C VAL A 95 5.68 3.76 -16.75
N MET A 96 5.82 2.46 -17.03
CA MET A 96 6.71 1.96 -18.09
C MET A 96 6.27 2.37 -19.51
N THR A 97 4.98 2.61 -19.75
CA THR A 97 4.48 3.04 -21.08
C THR A 97 4.77 4.49 -21.41
N MET A 98 5.06 5.33 -20.41
CA MET A 98 5.39 6.75 -20.62
C MET A 98 6.86 6.99 -20.99
N SER A 99 7.75 6.07 -20.63
CA SER A 99 9.19 6.17 -20.96
C SER A 99 9.57 5.57 -22.31
N ALA A 100 8.64 4.91 -23.02
CA ALA A 100 8.90 4.28 -24.31
C ALA A 100 8.59 5.17 -25.53
N SER A 101 8.05 6.38 -25.35
CA SER A 101 7.57 7.22 -26.47
C SER A 101 8.32 8.54 -26.66
N SER A 102 9.50 8.72 -26.07
CA SER A 102 10.30 9.93 -26.25
C SER A 102 11.55 9.69 -27.11
N THR A 103 11.32 9.51 -28.42
CA THR A 103 12.31 9.80 -29.45
C THR A 103 11.65 10.70 -30.50
N PRO A 104 11.95 12.01 -30.55
CA PRO A 104 11.55 12.85 -31.66
C PRO A 104 12.63 12.77 -32.73
N ASP A 105 12.55 11.82 -33.64
CA ASP A 105 13.28 11.93 -34.91
C ASP A 105 12.56 12.95 -35.79
N SER A 106 13.07 14.18 -35.76
CA SER A 106 12.70 15.23 -36.69
C SER A 106 13.49 15.03 -38.00
N LYS A 107 12.82 14.53 -39.03
CA LYS A 107 13.15 14.91 -40.40
C LYS A 107 11.90 15.00 -41.27
N ASN A 108 11.55 16.25 -41.52
CA ASN A 108 10.61 16.78 -42.49
C ASN A 108 10.59 16.04 -43.84
N SER A 109 9.39 15.62 -44.27
CA SER A 109 8.93 15.84 -45.63
C SER A 109 7.40 15.79 -45.68
N ASP A 110 6.81 16.94 -46.02
CA ASP A 110 5.43 17.13 -46.42
C ASP A 110 4.92 16.03 -47.36
N ASN A 111 3.71 15.54 -47.11
CA ASN A 111 2.78 15.16 -48.17
C ASN A 111 1.36 15.02 -47.61
N LEU A 112 0.50 15.97 -48.00
CA LEU A 112 -0.95 15.85 -47.97
C LEU A 112 -1.35 14.65 -48.85
N ASN A 113 -2.18 13.73 -48.33
CA ASN A 113 -3.25 13.06 -49.08
C ASN A 113 -4.14 12.19 -48.16
N THR A 114 -5.42 12.56 -48.15
CA THR A 114 -6.66 11.76 -48.08
C THR A 114 -6.60 10.27 -47.67
N ALA A 115 -7.39 9.92 -46.65
CA ALA A 115 -7.86 8.56 -46.39
C ALA A 115 -8.64 7.99 -47.60
N PRO A 116 -8.60 6.67 -47.85
CA PRO A 116 -9.62 5.82 -47.23
C PRO A 116 -9.17 4.39 -46.84
N VAL A 117 -10.10 3.76 -46.12
CA VAL A 117 -10.13 2.44 -45.46
C VAL A 117 -9.86 1.24 -46.38
N THR A 118 -9.03 0.28 -45.97
CA THR A 118 -9.25 -1.19 -46.08
C THR A 118 -8.10 -2.00 -45.41
N PRO A 119 -8.36 -3.22 -44.89
CA PRO A 119 -7.44 -3.95 -44.03
C PRO A 119 -6.56 -4.92 -44.84
N SER A 120 -5.24 -4.79 -44.75
CA SER A 120 -4.30 -5.78 -45.30
C SER A 120 -3.24 -6.15 -44.29
N SER A 121 -3.24 -7.44 -43.97
CA SER A 121 -2.24 -8.19 -43.22
C SER A 121 -0.82 -7.90 -43.69
N SER A 122 0.02 -7.38 -42.79
CA SER A 122 1.46 -7.55 -42.86
C SER A 122 2.04 -7.44 -41.45
N SER A 123 2.36 -8.60 -40.88
CA SER A 123 3.15 -8.77 -39.67
C SER A 123 4.45 -7.97 -39.72
N PRO A 124 4.80 -7.17 -38.70
CA PRO A 124 6.16 -6.68 -38.55
C PRO A 124 7.08 -7.79 -37.98
N PRO A 125 8.40 -7.71 -38.22
CA PRO A 125 9.33 -8.79 -37.93
C PRO A 125 9.48 -8.98 -36.43
N SER A 126 9.39 -10.24 -36.01
CA SER A 126 9.80 -10.71 -34.70
C SER A 126 11.32 -10.65 -34.58
N ASP A 127 11.84 -9.49 -34.17
CA ASP A 127 13.15 -9.43 -33.54
C ASP A 127 13.01 -9.89 -32.08
N PRO A 128 13.68 -10.98 -31.68
CA PRO A 128 13.73 -11.37 -30.28
C PRO A 128 14.65 -10.39 -29.55
N LEU A 129 14.06 -9.31 -29.02
CA LEU A 129 14.69 -8.56 -27.93
C LEU A 129 15.10 -9.60 -26.86
N PRO A 130 16.33 -9.54 -26.33
CA PRO A 130 16.73 -10.46 -25.29
C PRO A 130 15.81 -10.19 -24.11
N HIS A 131 14.85 -11.11 -23.91
CA HIS A 131 14.26 -11.41 -22.63
C HIS A 131 15.42 -11.84 -21.73
N SER A 132 16.23 -10.88 -21.30
CA SER A 132 17.07 -11.05 -20.15
C SER A 132 16.08 -11.27 -19.02
N ASN A 133 15.92 -12.55 -18.69
CA ASN A 133 15.47 -13.03 -17.41
C ASN A 133 16.42 -12.45 -16.35
N LEU A 134 16.35 -11.14 -16.14
CA LEU A 134 16.92 -10.49 -14.99
C LEU A 134 15.90 -10.54 -13.85
N SER A 135 15.36 -11.74 -13.63
CA SER A 135 15.02 -12.17 -12.27
C SER A 135 16.34 -12.21 -11.50
N THR A 136 16.87 -11.02 -11.18
CA THR A 136 17.72 -10.89 -10.02
C THR A 136 16.79 -11.27 -8.88
N GLU A 137 16.77 -12.55 -8.52
CA GLU A 137 15.99 -13.00 -7.38
C GLU A 137 16.53 -12.23 -6.19
N ALA A 138 15.77 -11.21 -5.77
CA ALA A 138 16.04 -10.52 -4.53
C ALA A 138 16.13 -11.61 -3.46
N ASN A 139 17.28 -11.71 -2.81
CA ASN A 139 17.52 -12.62 -1.71
C ASN A 139 17.45 -11.81 -0.41
N PRO A 140 16.23 -11.50 0.07
CA PRO A 140 16.06 -10.62 1.20
C PRO A 140 16.59 -11.25 2.48
N ILE A 141 17.40 -10.47 3.19
CA ILE A 141 18.08 -10.89 4.40
C ILE A 141 17.16 -10.60 5.57
N LEU A 142 16.80 -11.66 6.29
CA LEU A 142 16.03 -11.58 7.53
C LEU A 142 16.80 -10.72 8.53
N PHE A 143 16.14 -9.72 9.13
CA PHE A 143 16.74 -8.90 10.18
C PHE A 143 15.85 -8.76 11.42
N GLY A 144 14.59 -9.18 11.35
CA GLY A 144 13.73 -9.10 12.52
C GLY A 144 12.41 -9.84 12.39
N LYS A 145 11.71 -9.94 13.52
CA LYS A 145 10.38 -10.53 13.64
C LYS A 145 9.60 -9.87 14.77
N LEU A 146 8.28 -9.78 14.62
CA LEU A 146 7.36 -9.43 15.70
C LEU A 146 6.59 -10.69 16.12
N ASN A 147 6.82 -11.12 17.36
CA ASN A 147 6.18 -12.30 17.94
C ASN A 147 4.84 -11.90 18.59
N GLY A 148 3.91 -12.85 18.65
CA GLY A 148 2.57 -12.60 19.22
C GLY A 148 1.59 -11.98 18.22
N CYS A 149 0.58 -11.28 18.74
CA CYS A 149 -0.45 -10.59 17.97
C CYS A 149 -0.21 -9.08 18.07
N GLN A 150 -0.07 -8.43 16.93
CA GLN A 150 0.10 -6.98 16.86
C GLN A 150 -1.28 -6.37 16.58
N GLU A 151 -1.74 -5.49 17.46
CA GLU A 151 -3.03 -4.84 17.32
C GLU A 151 -2.82 -3.35 17.03
N VAL A 152 -3.44 -2.87 15.96
CA VAL A 152 -3.51 -1.45 15.61
C VAL A 152 -4.97 -1.04 15.61
N ARG A 153 -5.34 -0.07 16.44
CA ARG A 153 -6.68 0.51 16.49
C ARG A 153 -6.62 1.97 16.05
N LEU A 154 -7.30 2.27 14.95
CA LEU A 154 -7.46 3.61 14.42
C LEU A 154 -8.91 4.07 14.65
N ARG A 155 -9.11 5.10 15.48
CA ARG A 155 -10.40 5.74 15.69
C ARG A 155 -10.41 7.09 14.99
N LEU A 156 -11.38 7.28 14.09
CA LEU A 156 -11.53 8.50 13.28
C LEU A 156 -12.85 9.18 13.63
N LYS A 157 -12.79 10.48 13.92
CA LYS A 157 -13.96 11.34 14.15
C LYS A 157 -14.66 11.63 12.81
N GLN A 158 -15.96 11.34 12.73
CA GLN A 158 -16.81 11.59 11.55
C GLN A 158 -17.71 12.81 11.70
N SER A 159 -18.06 13.20 12.93
CA SER A 159 -18.98 14.31 13.20
C SER A 159 -18.25 15.47 13.86
N GLU A 160 -18.41 16.69 13.36
CA GLU A 160 -17.78 17.88 13.93
C GLU A 160 -18.36 18.27 15.30
N VAL A 161 -19.59 17.83 15.59
CA VAL A 161 -20.35 18.15 16.82
C VAL A 161 -19.70 17.58 18.08
N VAL A 162 -18.93 16.50 17.96
CA VAL A 162 -18.27 15.85 19.12
C VAL A 162 -16.91 16.48 19.39
N VAL A 163 -16.67 17.00 20.59
CA VAL A 163 -15.38 17.58 20.98
C VAL A 163 -14.32 16.47 21.12
N GLY A 164 -13.10 16.71 20.61
CA GLY A 164 -11.99 15.75 20.73
C GLY A 164 -11.07 15.68 19.51
N PRO A 165 -10.00 14.87 19.58
CA PRO A 165 -9.05 14.68 18.48
C PRO A 165 -9.74 14.05 17.25
N LYS A 166 -9.28 14.45 16.05
CA LYS A 166 -9.81 13.90 14.79
C LYS A 166 -9.40 12.45 14.55
N VAL A 167 -8.22 12.10 15.03
CA VAL A 167 -7.59 10.79 14.83
C VAL A 167 -6.98 10.36 16.15
N ASP A 168 -7.22 9.10 16.51
CA ASP A 168 -6.66 8.44 17.68
C ASP A 168 -6.12 7.07 17.23
N ILE A 169 -4.85 6.81 17.55
CA ILE A 169 -4.12 5.61 17.13
C ILE A 169 -3.60 4.95 18.40
N GLU A 170 -4.07 3.73 18.65
CA GLU A 170 -3.53 2.85 19.69
C GLU A 170 -2.81 1.68 19.02
N VAL A 171 -1.60 1.38 19.47
CA VAL A 171 -0.78 0.29 18.95
C VAL A 171 -0.31 -0.58 20.11
N ASN A 172 -0.71 -1.85 20.09
CA ASN A 172 -0.25 -2.85 21.03
C ASN A 172 0.65 -3.85 20.28
N LEU A 173 1.95 -3.81 20.60
CA LEU A 173 2.95 -4.69 20.01
C LEU A 173 3.38 -5.75 21.01
N GLY A 174 3.56 -6.97 20.53
CA GLY A 174 4.31 -8.02 21.21
C GLY A 174 5.82 -7.80 21.11
N SER A 175 6.58 -8.88 21.29
CA SER A 175 8.05 -8.82 21.29
C SER A 175 8.61 -8.60 19.88
N LEU A 176 9.41 -7.54 19.72
CA LEU A 176 10.28 -7.31 18.58
C LEU A 176 11.64 -7.96 18.84
N THR A 177 12.07 -8.87 17.97
CA THR A 177 13.44 -9.40 17.95
C THR A 177 14.11 -8.93 16.67
N MET A 178 15.28 -8.28 16.80
CA MET A 178 16.08 -7.83 15.66
C MET A 178 17.52 -8.33 15.78
N PHE A 179 18.13 -8.60 14.63
CA PHE A 179 19.52 -8.98 14.48
C PHE A 179 20.05 -8.27 13.24
N LEU A 180 20.77 -7.18 13.48
CA LEU A 180 21.22 -6.24 12.48
C LEU A 180 22.75 -6.27 12.40
N SER A 181 23.27 -6.54 11.21
CA SER A 181 24.66 -6.23 10.88
C SER A 181 24.83 -4.72 10.69
N PRO A 182 26.06 -4.16 10.84
CA PRO A 182 26.33 -2.75 10.54
C PRO A 182 25.85 -2.34 9.14
N ARG A 183 25.97 -3.25 8.15
CA ARG A 183 25.46 -3.02 6.79
C ARG A 183 23.95 -2.86 6.76
N GLN A 184 23.20 -3.72 7.45
CA GLN A 184 21.73 -3.62 7.49
C GLN A 184 21.23 -2.36 8.19
N VAL A 185 21.93 -1.88 9.22
CA VAL A 185 21.62 -0.57 9.83
C VAL A 185 21.77 0.54 8.80
N HIS A 186 22.87 0.55 8.06
CA HIS A 186 23.12 1.55 7.02
C HIS A 186 22.06 1.51 5.91
N VAL A 187 21.72 0.32 5.42
CA VAL A 187 20.68 0.11 4.40
C VAL A 187 19.31 0.63 4.86
N LEU A 188 18.93 0.36 6.12
CA LEU A 188 17.66 0.86 6.66
C LEU A 188 17.65 2.39 6.82
N LEU A 189 18.80 3.02 7.08
CA LEU A 189 18.89 4.48 7.16
C LEU A 189 18.75 5.15 5.79
N GLU A 190 19.12 4.49 4.69
CA GLU A 190 18.89 5.02 3.33
C GLU A 190 17.40 5.07 2.95
N LEU A 191 16.50 4.43 3.72
CA LEU A 191 15.05 4.52 3.51
C LEU A 191 14.43 5.81 4.09
N LEU A 192 15.14 6.55 4.93
CA LEU A 192 14.69 7.77 5.60
C LEU A 192 15.02 9.03 4.80
#